data_AF-A0AAD6LH06-F1
#
_entry.id   AF-A0AAD6LH06-F1
#
_cell.length_a   1.000
_cell.length_b   1.000
_cell.length_c   1.000
_cell.angle_alpha   90.00
_cell.angle_beta   90.00
_cell.angle_gamma   90.00
#
_symmetry.space_group_name_H-M   'P 1'
#
loop_
_entity.id
_entity.type
_entity.pdbx_description
1 polymer ?
#
loop_
_entity_poly.entity_id
_entity_poly.type
_entity_poly.pdbx_seq_one_letter_code
_entity_poly.pdbx_strand_id
1 'polypeptide(L)'
;MIAAMANFLGYDLYDLELTTVKDNGDLRKLLIETTGKSIVVIEDIDCSLDLTGQRKKKEKDENDAETGKEKDPISKKKKEAEEESKRTGEVTLSGLLNFIDGIWSACGGEGIIVFTTNYVDRLDPALIRRGRMDKSIEMSYCRFEAFKVLAKNYLELESHELFGKIEELLGKTNLETCLKCLIEALEASKEEARKESEEAMLKAEKADREWKKQAAVKEDGVTLSREVKENGVIAQG
;
A
#
# COMPACT_ATOMS: atom_id res chain seq x y z
N MET A 1 -1.91 23.72 3.81
CA MET A 1 -3.08 24.30 3.11
C MET A 1 -4.31 24.33 4.01
N ILE A 2 -4.78 23.18 4.51
CA ILE A 2 -6.03 23.09 5.29
C ILE A 2 -6.03 23.99 6.52
N ALA A 3 -4.95 24.00 7.31
CA ALA A 3 -4.82 24.89 8.46
C ALA A 3 -4.94 26.39 8.08
N ALA A 4 -4.44 26.79 6.90
CA ALA A 4 -4.58 28.16 6.41
C ALA A 4 -6.03 28.48 6.03
N MET A 5 -6.76 27.52 5.46
CA MET A 5 -8.19 27.65 5.17
C MET A 5 -9.00 27.82 6.46
N ALA A 6 -8.74 26.98 7.46
CA ALA A 6 -9.40 27.05 8.77
C ALA A 6 -9.18 28.42 9.42
N ASN A 7 -7.94 28.91 9.43
CA ASN A 7 -7.61 30.22 9.98
C ASN A 7 -8.24 31.38 9.18
N PHE A 8 -8.29 31.28 7.85
CA PHE A 8 -8.89 32.31 7.00
C PHE A 8 -10.41 32.41 7.19
N LEU A 9 -11.09 31.27 7.36
CA LEU A 9 -12.54 31.20 7.55
C LEU A 9 -12.95 31.38 9.02
N GLY A 10 -12.02 31.24 9.96
CA GLY A 10 -12.29 31.21 11.40
C GLY A 10 -13.05 29.94 11.81
N TYR A 11 -12.68 28.79 11.24
CA TYR A 11 -13.33 27.49 11.47
C TYR A 11 -12.48 26.62 12.38
N ASP A 12 -13.14 25.80 13.20
CA ASP A 12 -12.49 24.78 14.02
C ASP A 12 -11.94 23.65 13.14
N LEU A 13 -10.72 23.19 13.41
CA LEU A 13 -10.05 22.13 12.64
C LEU A 13 -10.08 20.81 13.41
N TYR A 14 -10.67 19.78 12.80
CA TYR A 14 -10.74 18.42 13.33
C TYR A 14 -9.97 17.48 12.42
N ASP A 15 -9.00 16.75 12.98
CA ASP A 15 -8.27 15.70 12.28
C ASP A 15 -8.85 14.33 12.67
N LEU A 16 -9.28 13.55 11.69
CA LEU A 16 -9.95 12.27 11.88
C LEU A 16 -9.15 11.14 11.23
N GLU A 17 -8.45 10.38 12.07
CA GLU A 17 -7.70 9.21 11.64
C GLU A 17 -8.58 7.96 11.60
N LEU A 18 -8.94 7.50 10.39
CA LEU A 18 -9.86 6.36 10.20
C LEU A 18 -9.37 5.04 10.81
N THR A 19 -8.06 4.85 10.93
CA THR A 19 -7.43 3.66 11.52
C THR A 19 -7.76 3.49 13.00
N THR A 20 -8.07 4.58 13.70
CA THR A 20 -8.34 4.62 15.14
C THR A 20 -9.82 4.40 15.46
N VAL A 21 -10.69 4.48 14.45
CA VAL A 21 -12.14 4.40 14.61
C VAL A 21 -12.57 2.94 14.51
N LYS A 22 -13.26 2.47 15.56
CA LYS A 22 -13.56 1.05 15.71
C LYS A 22 -14.63 0.55 14.77
N ASP A 23 -15.68 1.34 14.57
CA ASP A 23 -16.82 1.02 13.73
C ASP A 23 -17.54 2.26 13.19
N ASN A 24 -18.50 2.02 12.29
CA ASN A 24 -19.30 3.07 11.66
C ASN A 24 -20.19 3.85 12.66
N GLY A 25 -20.52 3.27 13.82
CA GLY A 25 -21.26 3.94 14.89
C GLY A 25 -20.40 4.96 15.63
N ASP A 26 -19.16 4.58 15.97
CA ASP A 26 -18.15 5.48 16.55
C ASP A 26 -17.81 6.61 15.57
N LEU A 27 -17.62 6.30 14.29
CA LEU A 27 -17.43 7.30 13.23
C LEU A 27 -18.57 8.31 13.19
N ARG A 28 -19.80 7.81 13.20
CA ARG A 28 -21.01 8.64 13.22
C ARG A 28 -21.01 9.54 14.44
N LYS A 29 -20.69 9.03 15.63
CA LYS A 29 -20.67 9.83 16.86
C LYS A 29 -19.67 10.98 16.76
N LEU A 30 -18.45 10.72 16.27
CA LEU A 30 -17.41 11.74 16.10
C LEU A 30 -17.86 12.85 15.15
N LEU A 31 -18.48 12.51 14.02
CA LEU A 31 -19.00 13.48 13.06
C LEU A 31 -20.19 14.30 13.58
N ILE A 32 -20.87 13.84 14.63
CA ILE A 32 -21.99 14.55 15.26
C ILE A 32 -21.52 15.51 16.34
N GLU A 33 -20.45 15.15 17.03
CA GLU A 33 -19.87 15.94 18.12
C GLU A 33 -19.05 17.12 17.62
N THR A 34 -18.79 17.23 16.31
CA THR A 34 -18.14 18.39 15.71
C THR A 34 -19.01 19.64 15.86
N THR A 35 -18.35 20.78 16.06
CA THR A 35 -19.02 22.08 16.15
C THR A 35 -19.49 22.55 14.78
N GLY A 36 -20.43 23.49 14.76
CA GLY A 36 -20.69 24.28 13.56
C GLY A 36 -19.50 25.19 13.24
N LYS A 37 -19.32 25.54 11.96
CA LYS A 37 -18.11 26.23 11.44
C LYS A 37 -16.85 25.40 11.65
N SER A 38 -16.86 24.20 11.09
CA SER A 38 -15.76 23.25 11.25
C SER A 38 -15.22 22.77 9.90
N ILE A 39 -13.93 22.44 9.90
CA ILE A 39 -13.27 21.69 8.85
C ILE A 39 -12.85 20.34 9.43
N VAL A 40 -13.43 19.26 8.91
CA VAL A 40 -13.04 17.88 9.25
C VAL A 40 -12.09 17.37 8.18
N VAL A 41 -10.91 16.93 8.59
CA VAL A 41 -9.88 16.37 7.72
C VAL A 41 -9.87 14.86 7.89
N ILE A 42 -9.90 14.15 6.78
CA ILE A 42 -9.79 12.70 6.73
C ILE A 42 -8.61 12.38 5.81
N GLU A 43 -7.49 12.03 6.42
CA GLU A 43 -6.25 11.79 5.71
C GLU A 43 -6.15 10.37 5.13
N ASP A 44 -5.41 10.24 4.02
CA ASP A 44 -4.98 8.97 3.43
C ASP A 44 -6.10 7.93 3.25
N ILE A 45 -7.21 8.35 2.63
CA ILE A 45 -8.37 7.47 2.36
C ILE A 45 -8.07 6.30 1.39
N ASP A 46 -6.89 6.29 0.76
CA ASP A 46 -6.36 5.20 -0.05
C ASP A 46 -5.55 4.15 0.73
N CYS A 47 -5.01 4.50 1.90
CA CYS A 47 -4.20 3.60 2.74
C CYS A 47 -5.05 2.82 3.76
N SER A 48 -6.18 3.39 4.18
CA SER A 48 -7.15 2.68 5.01
C SER A 48 -7.81 1.58 4.17
N LEU A 49 -7.49 0.34 4.51
CA LEU A 49 -7.68 -0.88 3.71
C LEU A 49 -9.15 -1.18 3.37
N ASP A 50 -9.39 -1.89 2.26
CA ASP A 50 -10.70 -2.36 1.73
C ASP A 50 -11.75 -1.29 1.37
N LEU A 51 -11.45 -0.01 1.52
CA LEU A 51 -12.34 1.11 1.18
C LEU A 51 -12.60 1.31 -0.32
N THR A 52 -11.74 0.77 -1.18
CA THR A 52 -11.72 1.02 -2.64
C THR A 52 -12.60 0.07 -3.45
N GLY A 53 -13.41 -0.76 -2.79
CA GLY A 53 -14.48 -1.45 -3.49
C GLY A 53 -13.98 -2.36 -4.63
N GLN A 54 -12.78 -2.95 -4.50
CA GLN A 54 -12.59 -4.27 -5.08
C GLN A 54 -13.49 -5.23 -4.31
N ARG A 55 -14.81 -5.13 -4.56
CA ARG A 55 -15.67 -6.29 -4.62
C ARG A 55 -14.89 -7.26 -5.47
N LYS A 56 -14.19 -8.21 -4.85
CA LYS A 56 -13.71 -9.39 -5.55
C LYS A 56 -14.92 -9.84 -6.35
N LYS A 57 -14.92 -9.58 -7.66
CA LYS A 57 -15.71 -10.38 -8.58
C LYS A 57 -15.23 -11.77 -8.22
N LYS A 58 -16.06 -12.52 -7.49
CA LYS A 58 -15.99 -13.98 -7.53
C LYS A 58 -16.07 -14.26 -9.02
N GLU A 59 -14.92 -14.41 -9.67
CA GLU A 59 -14.84 -15.20 -10.87
C GLU A 59 -15.48 -16.51 -10.44
N LYS A 60 -16.71 -16.73 -10.93
CA LYS A 60 -17.28 -18.06 -10.92
C LYS A 60 -16.32 -18.84 -11.81
N ASP A 61 -15.41 -19.56 -11.19
CA ASP A 61 -14.79 -20.72 -11.81
C ASP A 61 -15.93 -21.69 -12.15
N GLU A 62 -16.52 -21.48 -13.34
CA GLU A 62 -17.25 -22.52 -14.04
C GLU A 62 -16.23 -23.51 -14.59
N ASN A 63 -15.70 -24.35 -13.71
CA ASN A 63 -15.01 -25.58 -14.07
C ASN A 63 -15.16 -26.60 -12.93
N ASP A 64 -16.38 -27.11 -12.76
CA ASP A 64 -16.62 -28.39 -12.07
C ASP A 64 -17.15 -29.38 -13.12
N ALA A 65 -16.23 -29.97 -13.88
CA ALA A 65 -16.44 -31.29 -14.45
C ALA A 65 -15.90 -32.32 -13.44
N GLU A 66 -16.84 -33.04 -12.82
CA GLU A 66 -16.69 -34.37 -12.22
C GLU A 66 -15.60 -34.58 -11.16
N THR A 67 -16.02 -34.64 -9.90
CA THR A 67 -15.93 -35.88 -9.09
C THR A 67 -16.62 -35.69 -7.74
N GLY A 68 -17.56 -36.59 -7.42
CA GLY A 68 -18.43 -36.49 -6.26
C GLY A 68 -17.68 -36.62 -4.92
N LYS A 69 -17.84 -35.60 -4.07
CA LYS A 69 -17.95 -35.73 -2.61
C LYS A 69 -18.89 -34.63 -2.10
N GLU A 70 -19.98 -35.03 -1.47
CA GLU A 70 -20.92 -34.15 -0.76
C GLU A 70 -20.14 -33.27 0.23
N LYS A 71 -20.20 -31.95 0.03
CA LYS A 71 -19.77 -30.96 1.03
C LYS A 71 -21.02 -30.20 1.48
N ASP A 72 -21.40 -30.39 2.73
CA ASP A 72 -22.60 -29.83 3.35
C ASP A 72 -22.81 -28.33 3.07
N PRO A 73 -24.01 -27.90 2.67
CA PRO A 73 -24.33 -26.49 2.38
C PRO A 73 -24.28 -25.58 3.63
N ILE A 74 -24.19 -26.16 4.84
CA ILE A 74 -24.07 -25.45 6.11
C ILE A 74 -22.67 -24.84 6.29
N SER A 75 -21.63 -25.53 5.80
CA SER A 75 -20.23 -25.13 5.99
C SER A 75 -19.83 -23.91 5.15
N LYS A 76 -20.48 -23.69 3.99
CA LYS A 76 -20.29 -22.48 3.17
C LYS A 76 -20.98 -21.25 3.79
N LYS A 77 -22.21 -21.40 4.31
CA LYS A 77 -22.92 -20.33 5.02
C LYS A 77 -22.20 -19.88 6.29
N LYS A 78 -21.54 -20.79 7.00
CA LYS A 78 -20.79 -20.47 8.23
C LYS A 78 -19.52 -19.65 7.95
N LYS A 79 -18.77 -19.98 6.88
CA LYS A 79 -17.61 -19.19 6.45
C LYS A 79 -17.98 -17.82 5.89
N GLU A 80 -19.07 -17.72 5.14
CA GLU A 80 -19.57 -16.44 4.63
C GLU A 80 -20.11 -15.57 5.78
N ALA A 81 -20.79 -16.15 6.77
CA ALA A 81 -21.25 -15.42 7.96
C ALA A 81 -20.11 -15.01 8.93
N GLU A 82 -19.04 -15.81 9.06
CA GLU A 82 -17.85 -15.46 9.86
C GLU A 82 -16.97 -14.39 9.19
N GLU A 83 -16.91 -14.34 7.85
CA GLU A 83 -16.27 -13.25 7.11
C GLU A 83 -17.13 -11.98 7.10
N GLU A 84 -18.46 -12.11 7.01
CA GLU A 84 -19.40 -10.99 7.08
C GLU A 84 -19.43 -10.37 8.49
N SER A 85 -19.35 -11.18 9.56
CA SER A 85 -19.26 -10.67 10.94
C SER A 85 -17.92 -10.02 11.28
N LYS A 86 -16.85 -10.30 10.53
CA LYS A 86 -15.57 -9.57 10.65
C LYS A 86 -15.62 -8.20 9.97
N ARG A 87 -16.34 -8.10 8.84
CA ARG A 87 -16.51 -6.84 8.10
C ARG A 87 -17.51 -5.86 8.73
N THR A 88 -18.37 -6.32 9.64
CA THR A 88 -19.33 -5.43 10.32
C THR A 88 -18.70 -4.50 11.34
N GLY A 89 -17.46 -4.78 11.77
CA GLY A 89 -16.71 -3.90 12.65
C GLY A 89 -15.95 -2.81 11.91
N GLU A 90 -15.40 -3.07 10.73
CA GLU A 90 -14.47 -2.13 10.10
C GLU A 90 -15.19 -0.90 9.53
N VAL A 91 -14.55 0.26 9.68
CA VAL A 91 -14.98 1.49 9.02
C VAL A 91 -14.90 1.29 7.52
N THR A 92 -15.98 1.60 6.81
CA THR A 92 -16.01 1.52 5.34
C THR A 92 -16.20 2.90 4.74
N LEU A 93 -15.65 3.13 3.54
CA LEU A 93 -15.72 4.42 2.86
C LEU A 93 -17.14 4.68 2.32
N SER A 94 -17.84 3.60 1.98
CA SER A 94 -19.28 3.64 1.73
C SER A 94 -20.07 4.01 2.99
N GLY A 95 -19.68 3.47 4.16
CA GLY A 95 -20.23 3.86 5.47
C GLY A 95 -20.05 5.35 5.74
N LEU A 96 -18.80 5.84 5.69
CA LEU A 96 -18.43 7.24 5.84
C LEU A 96 -19.26 8.15 4.93
N LEU A 97 -19.36 7.83 3.64
CA LEU A 97 -20.12 8.65 2.71
C LEU A 97 -21.62 8.59 2.92
N ASN A 98 -22.18 7.46 3.32
CA ASN A 98 -23.61 7.38 3.65
C ASN A 98 -23.95 8.29 4.85
N PHE A 99 -23.00 8.54 5.75
CA PHE A 99 -23.18 9.51 6.83
C PHE A 99 -23.12 10.95 6.32
N ILE A 100 -22.18 11.26 5.42
CA ILE A 100 -22.00 12.60 4.84
C ILE A 100 -23.18 12.99 3.93
N ASP A 101 -23.64 12.05 3.09
CA ASP A 101 -24.75 12.22 2.13
C ASP A 101 -26.13 12.17 2.81
N GLY A 102 -26.18 11.84 4.10
CA GLY A 102 -27.41 11.74 4.88
C GLY A 102 -27.96 13.08 5.39
N ILE A 103 -29.13 13.01 6.05
CA ILE A 103 -29.86 14.12 6.72
C ILE A 103 -28.98 14.92 7.73
N TRP A 104 -27.79 14.42 8.05
CA TRP A 104 -26.89 15.05 9.01
C TRP A 104 -26.15 16.27 8.48
N SER A 105 -26.01 16.42 7.15
CA SER A 105 -25.61 17.70 6.55
C SER A 105 -26.64 18.82 6.82
N ALA A 106 -27.90 18.47 7.11
CA ALA A 106 -28.98 19.44 7.36
C ALA A 106 -29.13 19.86 8.84
N CYS A 107 -28.50 19.17 9.78
CA CYS A 107 -28.75 19.35 11.22
C CYS A 107 -27.61 20.05 12.00
N GLY A 108 -26.53 20.47 11.36
CA GLY A 108 -25.39 21.06 12.08
C GLY A 108 -24.57 22.02 11.22
N GLY A 109 -24.82 23.33 11.39
CA GLY A 109 -23.89 24.41 11.04
C GLY A 109 -23.29 24.43 9.62
N GLU A 110 -22.33 25.32 9.42
CA GLU A 110 -21.49 25.35 8.22
C GLU A 110 -20.34 24.36 8.43
N GLY A 111 -20.19 23.34 7.59
CA GLY A 111 -19.15 22.31 7.74
C GLY A 111 -18.48 22.00 6.41
N ILE A 112 -17.16 21.87 6.42
CA ILE A 112 -16.36 21.46 5.26
C ILE A 112 -15.67 20.14 5.61
N ILE A 113 -15.75 19.14 4.73
CA ILE A 113 -15.00 17.90 4.86
C ILE A 113 -13.92 17.89 3.79
N VAL A 114 -12.66 17.68 4.20
CA VAL A 114 -11.51 17.61 3.32
C VAL A 114 -10.94 16.20 3.38
N PHE A 115 -10.85 15.56 2.22
CA PHE A 115 -10.19 14.28 2.05
C PHE A 115 -8.81 14.49 1.42
N THR A 116 -7.80 13.77 1.91
CA THR A 116 -6.50 13.67 1.22
C THR A 116 -6.32 12.27 0.66
N THR A 117 -5.75 12.18 -0.55
CA THR A 117 -5.42 10.90 -1.16
C THR A 117 -4.24 11.07 -2.11
N ASN A 118 -3.40 10.04 -2.20
CA ASN A 118 -2.35 9.97 -3.22
C ASN A 118 -2.80 9.25 -4.50
N TYR A 119 -3.88 8.47 -4.44
CA TYR A 119 -4.35 7.64 -5.56
C TYR A 119 -5.85 7.83 -5.83
N VAL A 120 -6.22 8.93 -6.47
CA VAL A 120 -7.62 9.24 -6.83
C VAL A 120 -8.27 8.13 -7.66
N ASP A 121 -7.51 7.46 -8.53
CA ASP A 121 -7.99 6.37 -9.41
C ASP A 121 -8.37 5.10 -8.64
N ARG A 122 -7.92 4.97 -7.39
CA ARG A 122 -8.29 3.83 -6.54
C ARG A 122 -9.61 4.06 -5.81
N LEU A 123 -10.12 5.29 -5.77
CA LEU A 123 -11.36 5.59 -5.08
C LEU A 123 -12.57 5.08 -5.86
N ASP A 124 -13.61 4.61 -5.14
CA ASP A 124 -14.86 4.21 -5.77
C ASP A 124 -15.48 5.44 -6.50
N PRO A 125 -15.82 5.35 -7.80
CA PRO A 125 -16.39 6.46 -8.56
C PRO A 125 -17.68 7.04 -7.96
N ALA A 126 -18.41 6.26 -7.17
CA ALA A 126 -19.59 6.73 -6.43
C ALA A 126 -19.24 7.79 -5.38
N LEU A 127 -17.99 7.84 -4.93
CA LEU A 127 -17.49 8.81 -3.94
C LEU A 127 -17.18 10.17 -4.56
N ILE A 128 -16.60 10.17 -5.77
CA ILE A 128 -16.18 11.37 -6.50
C ILE A 128 -17.37 12.06 -7.18
N ARG A 129 -18.57 11.48 -7.10
CA ARG A 129 -19.77 12.07 -7.70
C ARG A 129 -20.13 13.39 -7.00
N ARG A 130 -20.61 14.36 -7.80
CA ARG A 130 -21.19 15.62 -7.31
C ARG A 130 -22.29 15.35 -6.29
N GLY A 131 -22.29 16.12 -5.20
CA GLY A 131 -23.13 15.91 -4.01
C GLY A 131 -22.43 15.19 -2.85
N ARG A 132 -21.35 14.44 -3.13
CA ARG A 132 -20.50 13.79 -2.11
C ARG A 132 -19.13 14.45 -2.02
N MET A 133 -18.47 14.60 -3.16
CA MET A 133 -17.22 15.35 -3.30
C MET A 133 -17.40 16.41 -4.38
N ASP A 134 -17.66 17.65 -3.98
CA ASP A 134 -18.00 18.73 -4.92
C ASP A 134 -16.79 19.40 -5.57
N LYS A 135 -15.64 19.34 -4.90
CA LYS A 135 -14.38 19.95 -5.34
C LYS A 135 -13.24 18.96 -5.22
N SER A 136 -12.53 18.76 -6.33
CA SER A 136 -11.24 18.08 -6.37
C SER A 136 -10.16 19.13 -6.64
N ILE A 137 -9.12 19.13 -5.83
CA ILE A 137 -7.95 19.99 -5.96
C ILE A 137 -6.74 19.10 -6.13
N GLU A 138 -6.15 19.12 -7.32
CA GLU A 138 -4.92 18.39 -7.61
C GLU A 138 -3.71 19.20 -7.14
N MET A 139 -2.93 18.65 -6.22
CA MET A 139 -1.68 19.23 -5.74
C MET A 139 -0.50 18.66 -6.55
N SER A 140 -0.30 19.18 -7.75
CA SER A 140 0.76 18.72 -8.65
C SER A 140 2.16 19.13 -8.18
N TYR A 141 3.18 18.59 -8.85
CA TYR A 141 4.58 19.00 -8.65
C TYR A 141 4.82 20.50 -8.84
N CYS A 142 5.85 21.00 -8.15
CA CYS A 142 6.28 22.39 -8.23
C CYS A 142 6.69 22.75 -9.67
N ARG A 143 6.04 23.77 -10.23
CA ARG A 143 6.40 24.39 -11.51
C ARG A 143 7.03 25.75 -11.27
N PHE A 144 7.57 26.35 -12.33
CA PHE A 144 8.29 27.61 -12.24
C PHE A 144 7.49 28.74 -11.54
N GLU A 145 6.18 28.82 -11.75
CA GLU A 145 5.32 29.79 -11.05
C GLU A 145 5.29 29.57 -9.54
N ALA A 146 5.12 28.32 -9.09
CA ALA A 146 5.17 27.98 -7.67
C ALA A 146 6.57 28.21 -7.09
N PHE A 147 7.62 27.89 -7.85
CA PHE A 147 9.01 28.19 -7.47
C PHE A 147 9.22 29.69 -7.22
N LYS A 148 8.70 30.58 -8.08
CA LYS A 148 8.80 32.04 -7.86
C LYS A 148 8.15 32.48 -6.56
N VAL A 149 6.97 31.92 -6.23
CA VAL A 149 6.29 32.20 -4.96
C VAL A 149 7.14 31.76 -3.77
N LEU A 150 7.75 30.57 -3.85
CA LEU A 150 8.65 30.07 -2.81
C LEU A 150 9.93 30.92 -2.70
N ALA A 151 10.56 31.28 -3.82
CA ALA A 151 11.76 32.12 -3.84
C ALA A 151 11.48 33.49 -3.23
N LYS A 152 10.33 34.09 -3.52
CA LYS A 152 9.89 35.33 -2.89
C LYS A 152 9.66 35.17 -1.39
N ASN A 153 8.92 34.14 -0.97
CA ASN A 153 8.51 33.99 0.42
C ASN A 153 9.67 33.62 1.37
N TYR A 154 10.62 32.82 0.90
CA TYR A 154 11.71 32.29 1.74
C TYR A 154 13.05 33.00 1.53
N LEU A 155 13.29 33.56 0.35
CA LEU A 155 14.56 34.20 0.00
C LEU A 155 14.42 35.69 -0.34
N GLU A 156 13.19 36.23 -0.35
CA GLU A 156 12.88 37.60 -0.76
C GLU A 156 13.37 37.93 -2.18
N LEU A 157 13.49 36.90 -3.03
CA LEU A 157 13.93 37.04 -4.41
C LEU A 157 12.73 37.11 -5.36
N GLU A 158 12.52 38.28 -5.96
CA GLU A 158 11.55 38.44 -7.06
C GLU A 158 12.16 38.10 -8.43
N SER A 159 13.47 38.23 -8.58
CA SER A 159 14.21 37.92 -9.81
C SER A 159 15.65 37.51 -9.51
N HIS A 160 16.21 36.59 -10.31
CA HIS A 160 17.63 36.21 -10.24
C HIS A 160 18.11 35.77 -11.62
N GLU A 161 19.39 35.95 -11.94
CA GLU A 161 19.98 35.57 -13.24
C GLU A 161 19.75 34.09 -13.60
N LEU A 162 19.70 33.23 -12.59
CA LEU A 162 19.46 31.79 -12.74
C LEU A 162 17.99 31.41 -13.00
N PHE A 163 17.03 32.33 -12.83
CA PHE A 163 15.60 32.00 -12.97
C PHE A 163 15.27 31.47 -14.36
N GLY A 164 15.83 32.05 -15.42
CA GLY A 164 15.61 31.55 -16.79
C GLY A 164 16.11 30.12 -16.98
N LYS A 165 17.27 29.78 -16.38
CA LYS A 165 17.79 28.41 -16.42
C LYS A 165 16.93 27.45 -15.60
N ILE A 166 16.42 27.88 -14.45
CA ILE A 166 15.54 27.08 -13.60
C ILE A 166 14.20 26.82 -14.31
N GLU A 167 13.63 27.83 -14.95
CA GLU A 167 12.41 27.70 -15.76
C GLU A 167 12.59 26.67 -16.87
N GLU A 168 13.69 26.75 -17.62
CA GLU A 168 14.00 25.80 -18.68
C GLU A 168 14.13 24.36 -18.15
N LEU A 169 14.85 24.17 -17.03
CA LEU A 169 15.05 22.86 -16.42
C LEU A 169 13.74 22.26 -15.88
N LEU A 170 12.94 23.07 -15.19
CA LEU A 170 11.63 22.65 -14.68
C LEU A 170 10.64 22.36 -15.82
N GLY A 171 10.69 23.11 -16.92
CA GLY A 171 9.85 22.88 -18.10
C GLY A 171 10.20 21.62 -18.87
N LYS A 172 11.49 21.26 -18.93
CA LYS A 172 11.97 20.02 -19.58
C LYS A 172 11.71 18.76 -18.76
N THR A 173 11.61 18.91 -17.44
CA THR A 173 11.46 17.78 -16.54
C THR A 173 9.98 17.42 -16.44
N ASN A 174 9.55 16.37 -17.14
CA ASN A 174 8.29 15.72 -16.81
C ASN A 174 8.52 14.90 -15.54
N LEU A 175 8.28 15.52 -14.37
CA LEU A 175 8.50 14.86 -13.07
C LEU A 175 7.73 13.54 -12.97
N GLU A 176 6.54 13.45 -13.55
CA GLU A 176 5.76 12.21 -13.56
C GLU A 176 6.49 11.09 -14.31
N THR A 177 7.07 11.40 -15.49
CA THR A 177 7.87 10.44 -16.25
C THR A 177 9.16 10.08 -15.52
N CYS A 178 9.86 11.06 -14.94
CA CYS A 178 11.08 10.80 -14.18
C CYS A 178 10.83 9.89 -12.97
N LEU A 179 9.74 10.12 -12.22
CA LEU A 179 9.36 9.25 -11.11
C LEU A 179 8.97 7.86 -11.58
N LYS A 180 8.19 7.73 -12.66
CA LYS A 180 7.86 6.41 -13.23
C LYS A 180 9.11 5.63 -13.64
N CYS A 181 10.01 6.27 -14.39
CA CYS A 181 11.27 5.64 -14.79
C CYS A 181 12.14 5.27 -13.57
N LEU A 182 12.14 6.10 -12.52
CA LEU A 182 12.87 5.79 -11.29
C LEU A 182 12.28 4.58 -10.55
N ILE A 183 10.95 4.51 -10.44
CA ILE A 183 10.24 3.38 -9.82
C ILE A 183 10.53 2.10 -10.60
N GLU A 184 10.38 2.12 -11.92
CA GLU A 184 10.67 0.97 -12.80
C GLU A 184 12.13 0.52 -12.66
N ALA A 185 13.08 1.46 -12.60
CA ALA A 185 14.49 1.15 -12.42
C ALA A 185 14.78 0.52 -11.04
N LEU A 186 14.14 1.02 -9.97
CA LEU A 186 14.27 0.46 -8.63
C LEU A 186 13.65 -0.94 -8.53
N GLU A 187 12.49 -1.17 -9.16
CA GLU A 187 11.85 -2.49 -9.20
C GLU A 187 12.70 -3.50 -9.99
N ALA A 188 13.25 -3.10 -11.13
CA ALA A 188 14.16 -3.93 -11.92
C ALA A 188 15.43 -4.30 -11.13
N SER A 189 16.05 -3.31 -10.46
CA SER A 189 17.24 -3.54 -9.63
C SER A 189 16.95 -4.48 -8.46
N LYS A 190 15.77 -4.36 -7.84
CA LYS A 190 15.33 -5.26 -6.76
C LYS A 190 15.14 -6.70 -7.25
N GLU A 191 14.58 -6.90 -8.43
CA GLU A 191 14.38 -8.23 -9.00
C GLU A 191 15.70 -8.88 -9.45
N GLU A 192 16.64 -8.08 -9.96
CA GLU A 192 17.99 -8.54 -10.31
C GLU A 192 18.76 -9.01 -9.06
N ALA A 193 18.75 -8.20 -7.99
CA ALA A 193 19.34 -8.58 -6.71
C ALA A 193 18.72 -9.85 -6.11
N ARG A 194 17.40 -10.05 -6.31
CA ARG A 194 16.70 -11.27 -5.86
C ARG A 194 17.21 -12.50 -6.61
N LYS A 195 17.34 -12.43 -7.93
CA LYS A 195 17.86 -13.53 -8.75
C LYS A 195 19.31 -13.87 -8.43
N GLU A 196 20.15 -12.86 -8.25
CA GLU A 196 21.55 -13.07 -7.85
C GLU A 196 21.65 -13.77 -6.48
N SER A 197 20.80 -13.39 -5.53
CA SER A 197 20.72 -14.03 -4.21
C SER A 197 20.28 -15.49 -4.30
N GLU A 198 19.24 -15.79 -5.09
CA GLU A 198 18.77 -17.16 -5.32
C GLU A 198 19.84 -18.03 -6.01
N GLU A 199 20.54 -17.48 -7.01
CA GLU A 199 21.65 -18.19 -7.68
C GLU A 199 22.82 -18.45 -6.74
N ALA A 200 23.19 -17.46 -5.90
CA ALA A 200 24.25 -17.62 -4.92
C ALA A 200 23.89 -18.70 -3.88
N MET A 201 22.63 -18.75 -3.45
CA MET A 201 22.14 -19.77 -2.52
C MET A 201 22.20 -21.18 -3.14
N LEU A 202 21.80 -21.31 -4.41
CA LEU A 202 21.87 -22.59 -5.14
C LEU A 202 23.32 -23.06 -5.35
N LYS A 203 24.24 -22.13 -5.65
CA LYS A 203 25.68 -22.41 -5.78
C LYS A 203 26.28 -22.86 -4.44
N ALA A 204 25.92 -22.18 -3.35
CA ALA A 204 26.36 -22.56 -2.00
C ALA A 204 25.84 -23.94 -1.60
N GLU A 205 24.58 -24.27 -1.90
CA GLU A 205 24.01 -25.58 -1.61
C GLU A 205 24.68 -26.71 -2.41
N LYS A 206 24.97 -26.47 -3.69
CA LYS A 206 25.71 -27.44 -4.53
C LYS A 206 27.12 -27.66 -4.00
N ALA A 207 27.83 -26.60 -3.63
CA ALA A 207 29.17 -26.68 -3.07
C ALA A 207 29.18 -27.45 -1.73
N ASP A 208 28.20 -27.21 -0.85
CA ASP A 208 28.04 -27.97 0.40
C ASP A 208 27.77 -29.46 0.15
N ARG A 209 26.91 -29.80 -0.82
CA ARG A 209 26.67 -31.20 -1.23
C ARG A 209 27.92 -31.86 -1.80
N GLU A 210 28.71 -31.16 -2.61
CA GLU A 210 29.97 -31.68 -3.17
C GLU A 210 31.03 -31.89 -2.10
N TRP A 211 31.17 -30.93 -1.17
CA TRP A 211 32.05 -31.04 -0.02
C TRP A 211 31.70 -32.27 0.84
N LYS A 212 30.42 -32.45 1.15
CA LYS A 212 29.93 -33.61 1.91
C LYS A 212 30.21 -34.93 1.19
N LYS A 213 30.06 -34.99 -0.13
CA LYS A 213 30.42 -36.20 -0.93
C LYS A 213 31.92 -36.49 -0.88
N GLN A 214 32.76 -35.47 -1.01
CA GLN A 214 34.22 -35.65 -0.95
C GLN A 214 34.70 -36.05 0.45
N ALA A 215 34.04 -35.55 1.51
CA ALA A 215 34.32 -35.96 2.88
C ALA A 215 33.98 -37.45 3.11
N ALA A 216 32.82 -37.92 2.62
CA ALA A 216 32.41 -39.32 2.74
C ALA A 216 33.36 -40.29 2.00
N VAL A 217 33.82 -39.93 0.79
CA VAL A 217 34.78 -40.76 0.02
C VAL A 217 36.14 -40.87 0.72
N LYS A 218 36.56 -39.82 1.46
CA LYS A 218 37.80 -39.86 2.25
C LYS A 218 37.67 -40.73 3.50
N GLU A 219 36.49 -40.83 4.11
CA GLU A 219 36.23 -41.77 5.20
C GLU A 219 36.25 -43.22 4.70
N ASP A 220 35.58 -43.54 3.59
CA ASP A 220 35.55 -44.91 3.03
C ASP A 220 36.92 -45.39 2.50
N GLY A 221 37.74 -44.49 1.95
CA GLY A 221 39.10 -44.82 1.51
C GLY A 221 40.06 -45.15 2.66
N VAL A 222 39.84 -44.59 3.85
CA VAL A 222 40.58 -44.92 5.07
C VAL A 222 40.16 -46.29 5.62
N THR A 223 38.88 -46.65 5.48
CA THR A 223 38.34 -47.96 5.91
C THR A 223 38.85 -49.11 5.03
N LEU A 224 38.82 -48.97 3.70
CA LEU A 224 39.36 -49.97 2.75
C LEU A 224 40.88 -50.16 2.87
N SER A 225 41.63 -49.09 3.14
CA SER A 225 43.08 -49.18 3.35
C SER A 225 43.45 -49.88 4.66
N ARG A 226 42.51 -49.98 5.60
CA ARG A 226 42.68 -50.65 6.89
C ARG A 226 42.33 -52.14 6.79
N GLU A 227 41.31 -52.52 6.03
CA GLU A 227 40.93 -53.94 5.82
C GLU A 227 41.93 -54.73 4.95
N VAL A 228 42.59 -54.11 3.97
CA VAL A 228 43.61 -54.80 3.15
C VAL A 228 44.86 -55.16 3.94
N LYS A 229 45.16 -54.44 5.04
CA LYS A 229 46.30 -54.77 5.92
C LYS A 229 45.99 -55.87 6.94
N GLU A 230 44.73 -56.18 7.22
CA GLU A 230 44.36 -57.22 8.20
C GLU A 230 44.24 -58.63 7.62
N ASN A 231 44.02 -58.80 6.31
CA ASN A 231 43.86 -60.13 5.69
C ASN A 231 45.13 -60.71 5.02
N GLY A 232 46.30 -60.09 5.23
CA GLY A 232 47.54 -60.44 4.54
C GLY A 232 48.61 -61.20 5.35
N VAL A 233 48.32 -61.67 6.57
CA VAL A 233 49.33 -62.36 7.41
C VAL A 233 48.72 -63.53 8.18
N ILE A 234 48.44 -64.65 7.51
CA ILE A 234 48.52 -65.99 8.12
C ILE A 234 48.97 -66.99 7.06
N ALA A 235 50.28 -67.30 7.00
CA ALA A 235 50.79 -68.63 6.64
C ALA A 235 52.33 -68.71 6.76
N GLN A 236 52.77 -69.53 7.72
CA GLN A 236 53.97 -70.38 7.74
C GLN A 236 55.33 -69.80 8.16
N GLY A 237 55.92 -70.48 9.14
CA GLY A 237 57.32 -70.38 9.57
C GLY A 237 57.51 -70.73 11.03
#